data_AF-A0A813IPC4-F1
#
_entry.id   AF-A0A813IPC4-F1
#
_cell.length_a   1.000
_cell.length_b   1.000
_cell.length_c   1.000
_cell.angle_alpha   90.00
_cell.angle_beta   90.00
_cell.angle_gamma   90.00
#
_symmetry.space_group_name_H-M   'P 1'
#
loop_
_entity.id
_entity.type
_entity.pdbx_description
1 polymer ?
#
loop_
_entity_poly.entity_id
_entity_poly.type
_entity_poly.pdbx_seq_one_letter_code
_entity_poly.pdbx_strand_id
1 'polypeptide(L)'
;DLDQETLRVKIQDLEERLNDKKESLLEKELILEEVSALSEKLRHQALDGRQGTMELSQKVNLFQSRIKDVTRKMMATVSELSMHQATAHKLQKERDDCCERAMSARERYQQGQAPYDYADAEFSKMIQTERQREVDRQAGIQRKQEEDIMNSNFTRTTAEPRVNAYIPEDDHGLPKAYGVNAPFKPTIAGSTMRHIRKPNPKPIEV
;
A
#
# COMPACT_ATOMS: atom_id res chain seq x y z
N ASP A 1 -87.03 -47.24 75.68
CA ASP A 1 -86.06 -46.17 75.96
C ASP A 1 -84.69 -46.77 76.12
N LEU A 2 -83.69 -46.29 75.37
CA LEU A 2 -82.32 -46.77 75.54
C LEU A 2 -81.84 -46.43 76.95
N ASP A 3 -81.31 -47.42 77.67
CA ASP A 3 -80.78 -47.24 79.02
C ASP A 3 -79.69 -46.17 79.03
N GLN A 4 -79.76 -45.23 79.98
CA GLN A 4 -78.78 -44.12 80.12
C GLN A 4 -77.33 -44.62 80.18
N GLU A 5 -77.12 -45.84 80.67
CA GLU A 5 -75.82 -46.48 80.76
C GLU A 5 -75.25 -46.83 79.38
N THR A 6 -76.07 -47.30 78.44
CA THR A 6 -75.64 -47.62 77.06
C THR A 6 -75.20 -46.36 76.29
N LEU A 7 -75.89 -45.24 76.50
CA LEU A 7 -75.53 -43.94 75.94
C LEU A 7 -74.21 -43.42 76.51
N ARG A 8 -73.97 -43.58 77.82
CA ARG A 8 -72.70 -43.19 78.45
C ARG A 8 -71.52 -44.00 77.91
N VAL A 9 -71.67 -45.31 77.76
CA VAL A 9 -70.63 -46.17 77.15
C VAL A 9 -70.35 -45.73 75.71
N LYS A 10 -71.38 -45.37 74.94
CA LYS A 10 -71.19 -44.92 73.56
C LYS A 10 -70.51 -43.55 73.47
N ILE A 11 -70.81 -42.64 74.38
CA ILE A 11 -70.11 -41.34 74.49
C ILE A 11 -68.63 -41.57 74.79
N GLN A 12 -68.31 -42.44 75.75
CA GLN A 12 -66.93 -42.76 76.10
C GLN A 12 -66.14 -43.36 74.93
N ASP A 13 -66.72 -44.31 74.18
CA ASP A 13 -66.13 -44.89 72.96
C ASP A 13 -65.87 -43.81 71.88
N LEU A 14 -66.78 -42.86 71.71
CA LEU A 14 -66.61 -41.76 70.76
C LEU A 14 -65.55 -40.75 71.21
N GLU A 15 -65.44 -40.48 72.51
CA GLU A 15 -64.41 -39.61 73.10
C GLU A 15 -63.01 -40.23 72.96
N GLU A 16 -62.87 -41.52 73.23
CA GLU A 16 -61.62 -42.26 73.02
C GLU A 16 -61.19 -42.20 71.55
N ARG A 17 -62.09 -42.56 70.63
CA ARG A 17 -61.83 -42.47 69.19
C ARG A 17 -61.50 -41.05 68.72
N LEU A 18 -62.12 -40.03 69.31
CA LEU A 18 -61.83 -38.63 69.00
C LEU A 18 -60.42 -38.25 69.48
N ASN A 19 -60.01 -38.71 70.66
CA ASN A 19 -58.67 -38.48 71.17
C ASN A 19 -57.60 -39.18 70.33
N ASP A 20 -57.82 -40.44 69.92
CA ASP A 20 -56.91 -41.15 69.01
C ASP A 20 -56.73 -40.39 67.68
N LYS A 21 -57.82 -39.80 67.15
CA LYS A 21 -57.76 -39.01 65.92
C LYS A 21 -57.04 -37.67 66.12
N LYS A 22 -57.15 -37.03 67.28
CA LYS A 22 -56.40 -35.81 67.60
C LYS A 22 -54.91 -36.10 67.73
N GLU A 23 -54.54 -37.18 68.39
CA GLU A 23 -53.14 -37.61 68.52
C GLU A 23 -52.54 -37.92 67.14
N SER A 24 -53.24 -38.74 66.34
CA SER A 24 -52.80 -39.03 64.96
C SER A 24 -52.74 -37.79 64.07
N LEU A 25 -53.58 -36.77 64.31
CA LEU A 25 -53.52 -35.50 63.58
C LEU A 25 -52.27 -34.71 63.95
N LEU A 26 -51.97 -34.58 65.25
CA LEU A 26 -50.78 -33.89 65.75
C LEU A 26 -49.49 -34.53 65.22
N GLU A 27 -49.40 -35.87 65.21
CA GLU A 27 -48.25 -36.58 64.64
C GLU A 27 -48.08 -36.24 63.15
N LYS A 28 -49.17 -36.22 62.37
CA LYS A 28 -49.12 -35.90 60.95
C LYS A 28 -48.73 -34.45 60.69
N GLU A 29 -49.18 -33.51 61.53
CA GLU A 29 -48.79 -32.11 61.44
C GLU A 29 -47.30 -31.94 61.71
N LEU A 30 -46.76 -32.62 62.73
CA LEU A 30 -45.33 -32.61 63.03
C LEU A 30 -44.49 -33.20 61.90
N ILE A 31 -44.93 -34.33 61.33
CA ILE A 31 -44.28 -34.93 60.16
C ILE A 31 -44.35 -33.98 58.96
N LEU A 32 -45.49 -33.34 58.71
CA LEU A 32 -45.65 -32.40 57.60
C LEU A 32 -44.71 -31.21 57.75
N GLU A 33 -44.57 -30.66 58.95
CA GLU A 33 -43.65 -29.57 59.24
C GLU A 33 -42.20 -30.00 58.99
N GLU A 34 -41.78 -31.17 59.48
CA GLU A 34 -40.43 -31.68 59.26
C GLU A 34 -40.13 -31.95 57.77
N VAL A 35 -41.06 -32.59 57.06
CA VAL A 35 -40.93 -32.84 55.61
C VAL A 35 -40.89 -31.52 54.83
N SER A 36 -41.68 -30.53 55.22
CA SER A 36 -41.68 -29.21 54.58
C SER A 36 -40.35 -28.49 54.82
N ALA A 37 -39.83 -28.52 56.05
CA ALA A 37 -38.54 -27.94 56.38
C ALA A 37 -37.38 -28.63 55.63
N LEU A 38 -37.40 -29.96 55.53
CA LEU A 38 -36.39 -30.72 54.80
C LEU A 38 -36.45 -30.43 53.28
N SER A 39 -37.67 -30.34 52.74
CA SER A 39 -37.90 -30.02 51.32
C SER A 39 -37.39 -28.62 50.99
N GLU A 40 -37.67 -27.64 51.85
CA GLU A 40 -37.20 -26.27 51.64
C GLU A 40 -35.68 -26.18 51.76
N LYS A 41 -35.06 -26.91 52.69
CA LYS A 41 -33.60 -27.01 52.81
C LYS A 41 -32.98 -27.62 51.55
N LEU A 42 -33.56 -28.69 51.01
CA LEU A 42 -33.08 -29.32 49.78
C LEU A 42 -33.23 -28.38 48.57
N ARG A 43 -34.34 -27.62 48.51
CA ARG A 43 -34.56 -26.61 47.48
C ARG A 43 -33.48 -25.53 47.50
N HIS A 44 -33.14 -25.02 48.68
CA HIS A 44 -32.04 -24.05 48.84
C HIS A 44 -30.69 -24.64 48.42
N GLN A 45 -30.36 -25.85 48.87
CA GLN A 45 -29.11 -26.51 48.47
C GLN A 45 -29.01 -26.72 46.96
N ALA A 46 -30.11 -27.09 46.29
CA ALA A 46 -30.16 -27.24 44.85
C ALA A 46 -29.97 -25.90 44.11
N LEU A 47 -30.55 -24.81 44.62
CA LEU A 47 -30.37 -23.47 44.05
C LEU A 47 -28.92 -22.97 44.20
N ASP A 48 -28.34 -23.12 45.39
CA ASP A 48 -26.96 -22.70 45.66
C ASP A 48 -25.96 -23.50 44.81
N GLY A 49 -26.16 -24.83 44.71
CA GLY A 49 -25.33 -25.69 43.85
C GLY A 49 -25.40 -25.30 42.37
N ARG A 50 -26.60 -24.93 41.89
CA ARG A 50 -26.81 -24.45 40.52
C ARG A 50 -26.12 -23.10 40.29
N GLN A 51 -26.23 -22.17 41.24
CA GLN A 51 -25.60 -20.86 41.14
C GLN A 51 -24.08 -20.98 41.08
N GLY A 52 -23.46 -21.76 41.98
CA GLY A 52 -22.02 -21.98 41.97
C GLY A 52 -21.51 -22.63 40.67
N THR A 53 -22.25 -23.61 40.14
CA THR A 53 -21.92 -24.26 38.86
C THR A 53 -22.00 -23.27 37.68
N MET A 54 -23.00 -22.39 37.69
CA MET A 54 -23.17 -21.37 36.66
C MET A 54 -22.03 -20.34 36.69
N GLU A 55 -21.66 -19.85 37.87
CA GLU A 55 -20.55 -18.91 38.03
C GLU A 55 -19.21 -19.51 37.58
N LEU A 56 -18.96 -20.78 37.93
CA LEU A 56 -17.78 -21.49 37.46
C LEU A 56 -17.78 -21.60 35.92
N SER A 57 -18.91 -21.95 35.33
CA SER A 57 -19.06 -22.05 33.86
C SER A 57 -18.79 -20.71 33.16
N GLN A 58 -19.28 -19.60 33.72
CA GLN A 58 -19.00 -18.26 33.20
C GLN A 58 -17.51 -17.91 33.28
N LYS A 59 -16.85 -18.21 34.41
CA LYS A 59 -15.40 -18.00 34.58
C LYS A 59 -14.59 -18.83 33.59
N VAL A 60 -14.96 -20.11 33.38
CA VAL A 60 -14.32 -20.99 32.40
C VAL A 60 -14.45 -20.42 30.98
N ASN A 61 -15.64 -19.97 30.59
CA ASN A 61 -15.85 -19.36 29.27
C ASN A 61 -15.01 -18.09 29.08
N LEU A 62 -14.93 -17.23 30.10
CA LEU A 62 -14.09 -16.04 30.08
C LEU A 62 -12.61 -16.41 29.86
N PHE A 63 -12.11 -17.40 30.60
CA PHE A 63 -10.73 -17.86 30.44
C PHE A 63 -10.47 -18.48 29.07
N GLN A 64 -11.39 -19.28 28.54
CA GLN A 64 -11.28 -19.82 27.19
C GLN A 64 -11.18 -18.71 26.14
N SER A 65 -11.98 -17.66 26.24
CA SER A 65 -11.90 -16.50 25.34
C SER A 65 -10.53 -15.82 25.44
N ARG A 66 -10.08 -15.53 26.67
CA ARG A 66 -8.78 -14.88 26.92
C ARG A 66 -7.60 -15.73 26.42
N ILE A 67 -7.65 -17.05 26.60
CA ILE A 67 -6.62 -17.97 26.07
C ILE A 67 -6.57 -17.90 24.54
N LYS A 68 -7.73 -17.91 23.88
CA LYS A 68 -7.80 -17.76 22.40
C LYS A 68 -7.20 -16.44 21.94
N ASP A 69 -7.50 -15.34 22.63
CA ASP A 69 -6.95 -14.02 22.32
C ASP A 69 -5.43 -13.96 22.49
N VAL A 70 -4.90 -14.47 23.61
CA VAL A 70 -3.46 -14.51 23.88
C VAL A 70 -2.76 -15.41 22.88
N THR A 71 -3.35 -16.57 22.53
CA THR A 71 -2.79 -17.48 21.53
C THR A 71 -2.71 -16.80 20.16
N ARG A 72 -3.74 -16.06 19.74
CA ARG A 72 -3.70 -15.26 18.49
C ARG A 72 -2.59 -14.23 18.52
N LYS A 73 -2.45 -13.48 19.61
CA LYS A 73 -1.38 -12.49 19.78
C LYS A 73 0.00 -13.15 19.73
N MET A 74 0.16 -14.29 20.41
CA MET A 74 1.41 -15.06 20.41
C MET A 74 1.78 -15.53 18.99
N MET A 75 0.82 -16.07 18.23
CA MET A 75 1.05 -16.47 16.84
C MET A 75 1.48 -15.29 15.95
N ALA A 76 0.86 -14.12 16.12
CA ALA A 76 1.26 -12.91 15.41
C ALA A 76 2.69 -12.48 15.77
N THR A 77 3.02 -12.42 17.06
CA THR A 77 4.37 -12.04 17.52
C THR A 77 5.44 -13.04 17.11
N VAL A 78 5.13 -14.34 17.08
CA VAL A 78 6.07 -15.37 16.62
C VAL A 78 6.31 -15.25 15.11
N SER A 79 5.27 -14.92 14.34
CA SER A 79 5.38 -14.69 12.90
C SER A 79 6.21 -13.44 12.59
N GLU A 80 5.98 -12.35 13.33
CA GLU A 80 6.76 -11.11 13.23
C GLU A 80 8.24 -11.36 13.59
N LEU A 81 8.50 -12.06 14.70
CA LEU A 81 9.86 -12.44 15.09
C LEU A 81 10.54 -13.30 14.02
N SER A 82 9.82 -14.26 13.43
CA SER A 82 10.36 -15.12 12.37
C SER A 82 10.74 -14.31 11.14
N MET A 83 9.94 -13.31 10.76
CA MET A 83 10.29 -12.38 9.69
C MET A 83 11.56 -11.57 10.01
N HIS A 84 11.65 -11.02 11.22
CA HIS A 84 12.83 -10.25 11.64
C HIS A 84 14.09 -11.12 11.74
N GLN A 85 13.96 -12.38 12.18
CA GLN A 85 15.07 -13.32 12.17
C GLN A 85 15.52 -13.64 10.74
N ALA A 86 14.59 -13.86 9.82
CA ALA A 86 14.92 -14.08 8.42
C ALA A 86 15.63 -12.87 7.78
N THR A 87 15.17 -11.64 8.05
CA THR A 87 15.83 -10.43 7.54
C THR A 87 17.21 -10.22 8.18
N ALA A 88 17.35 -10.47 9.49
CA ALA A 88 18.63 -10.40 10.18
C ALA A 88 19.64 -11.39 9.60
N HIS A 89 19.23 -12.65 9.37
CA HIS A 89 20.09 -13.65 8.74
C HIS A 89 20.47 -13.29 7.30
N LYS A 90 19.55 -12.73 6.52
CA LYS A 90 19.85 -12.26 5.16
C LYS A 90 20.90 -11.15 5.17
N LEU A 91 20.72 -10.14 6.01
CA LEU A 91 21.67 -9.03 6.15
C LEU A 91 23.02 -9.50 6.69
N GLN A 92 23.03 -10.44 7.62
CA GLN A 92 24.25 -11.04 8.15
C GLN A 92 25.03 -11.73 7.03
N LYS A 93 24.36 -12.53 6.19
CA LYS A 93 24.97 -13.18 5.02
C LYS A 93 25.49 -12.17 4.00
N GLU A 94 24.71 -11.15 3.65
CA GLU A 94 25.17 -10.10 2.73
C GLU A 94 26.42 -9.37 3.26
N ARG A 95 26.47 -9.11 4.57
CA ARG A 95 27.63 -8.53 5.24
C ARG A 95 28.84 -9.46 5.16
N ASP A 96 28.66 -10.74 5.44
CA ASP A 96 29.73 -11.74 5.39
C ASP A 96 30.26 -11.90 3.96
N ASP A 97 29.37 -12.05 2.96
CA ASP A 97 29.72 -12.13 1.54
C ASP A 97 30.47 -10.86 1.05
N CYS A 98 30.09 -9.68 1.55
CA CYS A 98 30.77 -8.42 1.23
C CYS A 98 32.17 -8.35 1.87
N CYS A 99 32.28 -8.78 3.13
CA CYS A 99 33.53 -8.83 3.87
C CYS A 99 34.52 -9.79 3.18
N GLU A 100 34.08 -11.00 2.82
CA GLU A 100 34.90 -11.99 2.12
C GLU A 100 35.39 -11.47 0.77
N ARG A 101 34.51 -10.83 -0.01
CA ARG A 101 34.90 -10.19 -1.28
C ARG A 101 35.93 -9.09 -1.06
N ALA A 102 35.74 -8.23 -0.07
CA ALA A 102 36.68 -7.16 0.23
C ALA A 102 38.05 -7.68 0.70
N MET A 103 38.06 -8.72 1.54
CA MET A 103 39.29 -9.37 2.00
C MET A 103 40.04 -10.02 0.84
N SER A 104 39.34 -10.78 -0.01
CA SER A 104 39.92 -11.41 -1.21
C SER A 104 40.47 -10.37 -2.17
N ALA A 105 39.74 -9.28 -2.41
CA ALA A 105 40.20 -8.18 -3.26
C ALA A 105 41.45 -7.50 -2.69
N ARG A 106 41.51 -7.32 -1.36
CA ARG A 106 42.66 -6.74 -0.68
C ARG A 106 43.90 -7.64 -0.79
N GLU A 107 43.73 -8.95 -0.64
CA GLU A 107 44.82 -9.92 -0.78
C GLU A 107 45.36 -9.94 -2.22
N ARG A 108 44.48 -10.03 -3.21
CA ARG A 108 44.86 -9.97 -4.64
C ARG A 108 45.59 -8.67 -4.99
N TYR A 109 45.10 -7.55 -4.48
CA TYR A 109 45.75 -6.25 -4.67
C TYR A 109 47.17 -6.24 -4.07
N GLN A 110 47.36 -6.80 -2.88
CA GLN A 110 48.69 -6.94 -2.27
C GLN A 110 49.63 -7.82 -3.10
N GLN A 111 49.08 -8.80 -3.82
CA GLN A 111 49.80 -9.67 -4.75
C GLN A 111 50.01 -9.02 -6.14
N GLY A 112 49.56 -7.78 -6.35
CA GLY A 112 49.65 -7.08 -7.64
C GLY A 112 48.71 -7.62 -8.72
N GLN A 113 47.72 -8.42 -8.33
CA GLN A 113 46.71 -8.96 -9.22
C GLN A 113 45.47 -8.07 -9.25
N ALA A 114 44.62 -8.27 -10.26
CA ALA A 114 43.33 -7.60 -10.38
C ALA A 114 42.45 -7.86 -9.11
N PRO A 115 41.81 -6.82 -8.53
CA PRO A 115 41.02 -6.96 -7.30
C PRO A 115 39.85 -7.96 -7.41
N TYR A 116 39.31 -8.18 -8.61
CA TYR A 116 38.28 -9.18 -8.91
C TYR A 116 38.40 -9.65 -10.36
N ASP A 117 37.87 -10.83 -10.68
CA ASP A 117 38.16 -11.54 -11.94
C ASP A 117 37.80 -10.75 -13.21
N TYR A 118 36.76 -9.92 -13.15
CA TYR A 118 36.24 -9.13 -14.28
C TYR A 118 36.76 -7.69 -14.32
N ALA A 119 37.64 -7.29 -13.39
CA ALA A 119 38.14 -5.91 -13.29
C ALA A 119 38.89 -5.48 -14.57
N ASP A 120 39.73 -6.35 -15.12
CA ASP A 120 40.51 -6.05 -16.32
C ASP A 120 39.61 -5.88 -17.57
N ALA A 121 38.56 -6.70 -17.66
CA ALA A 121 37.59 -6.62 -18.75
C ALA A 121 36.75 -5.33 -18.66
N GLU A 122 36.32 -4.94 -17.46
CA GLU A 122 35.63 -3.67 -17.24
C GLU A 122 36.53 -2.46 -17.55
N PHE A 123 37.78 -2.50 -17.10
CA PHE A 123 38.76 -1.45 -17.39
C PHE A 123 39.01 -1.32 -18.90
N SER A 124 39.18 -2.44 -19.61
CA SER A 124 39.35 -2.45 -21.07
C SER A 124 38.16 -1.84 -21.80
N LYS A 125 36.93 -2.18 -21.38
CA LYS A 125 35.71 -1.57 -21.93
C LYS A 125 35.62 -0.07 -21.66
N MET A 126 36.02 0.38 -20.47
CA MET A 126 36.06 1.79 -20.11
C MET A 126 37.02 2.56 -21.04
N ILE A 127 38.24 2.06 -21.23
CA ILE A 127 39.24 2.69 -22.11
C ILE A 127 38.74 2.75 -23.57
N GLN A 128 38.12 1.67 -24.06
CA GLN A 128 37.52 1.66 -25.41
C GLN A 128 36.41 2.71 -25.55
N THR A 129 35.55 2.83 -24.53
CA THR A 129 34.45 3.79 -24.50
C THR A 129 34.96 5.23 -24.47
N GLU A 130 35.98 5.52 -23.67
CA GLU A 130 36.62 6.84 -23.63
C GLU A 130 37.28 7.20 -24.97
N ARG A 131 37.99 6.24 -25.59
CA ARG A 131 38.58 6.44 -26.91
C ARG A 131 37.50 6.76 -27.95
N GLN A 132 36.39 6.03 -27.94
CA GLN A 132 35.29 6.29 -28.86
C GLN A 132 34.70 7.69 -28.63
N ARG A 133 34.48 8.09 -27.37
CA ARG A 133 34.00 9.44 -27.04
C ARG A 133 34.94 10.54 -27.53
N GLU A 134 36.25 10.33 -27.44
CA GLU A 134 37.24 11.28 -27.95
C GLU A 134 37.19 11.39 -29.47
N VAL A 135 37.09 10.25 -30.18
CA VAL A 135 36.91 10.23 -31.64
C VAL A 135 35.63 10.95 -32.04
N ASP A 136 34.51 10.66 -31.37
CA ASP A 136 33.22 11.29 -31.65
C ASP A 136 33.26 12.80 -31.38
N ARG A 137 33.97 13.22 -30.32
CA ARG A 137 34.21 14.64 -30.00
C ARG A 137 35.02 15.33 -31.10
N GLN A 138 36.12 14.73 -31.54
CA GLN A 138 36.96 15.29 -32.61
C GLN A 138 36.20 15.34 -33.94
N ALA A 139 35.45 14.30 -34.29
CA ALA A 139 34.58 14.29 -35.47
C ALA A 139 33.45 15.33 -35.37
N GLY A 140 32.95 15.61 -34.17
CA GLY A 140 32.01 16.71 -33.91
C GLY A 140 32.64 18.08 -34.14
N ILE A 141 33.88 18.29 -33.67
CA ILE A 141 34.62 19.53 -33.86
C ILE A 141 34.94 19.73 -35.35
N GLN A 142 35.40 18.70 -36.06
CA GLN A 142 35.69 18.76 -37.49
C GLN A 142 34.44 19.08 -38.31
N ARG A 143 33.32 18.38 -38.06
CA ARG A 143 32.04 18.69 -38.72
C ARG A 143 31.62 20.14 -38.50
N LYS A 144 31.79 20.65 -37.28
CA LYS A 144 31.48 22.06 -36.97
C LYS A 144 32.39 23.02 -37.72
N GLN A 145 33.70 22.74 -37.79
CA GLN A 145 34.64 23.57 -38.56
C GLN A 145 34.33 23.54 -40.07
N GLU A 146 34.01 22.37 -40.63
CA GLU A 146 33.58 22.22 -42.02
C GLU A 146 32.28 22.98 -42.29
N GLU A 147 31.29 22.90 -41.39
CA GLU A 147 30.06 23.69 -41.46
C GLU A 147 30.34 25.20 -41.38
N ASP A 148 31.23 25.64 -40.50
CA ASP A 148 31.62 27.05 -40.37
C ASP A 148 32.32 27.58 -41.64
N ILE A 149 33.21 26.78 -42.25
CA ILE A 149 33.90 27.11 -43.52
C ILE A 149 32.93 27.10 -44.70
N MET A 150 32.02 26.12 -44.78
CA MET A 150 30.99 26.07 -45.82
C MET A 150 30.01 27.24 -45.69
N ASN A 151 29.64 27.61 -44.46
CA ASN A 151 28.73 28.72 -44.19
C ASN A 151 29.39 30.11 -44.33
N SER A 152 30.72 30.22 -44.31
CA SER A 152 31.40 31.51 -44.50
C SER A 152 31.31 32.03 -45.94
N ASN A 153 31.15 31.12 -46.92
CA ASN A 153 31.10 31.47 -48.35
C ASN A 153 29.69 31.40 -48.95
N PHE A 154 28.70 30.90 -48.22
CA PHE A 154 27.34 30.74 -48.74
C PHE A 154 26.29 31.05 -47.67
N THR A 155 25.56 32.16 -47.84
CA THR A 155 24.35 32.43 -47.07
C THR A 155 23.32 31.35 -47.40
N ARG A 156 23.17 30.36 -46.53
CA ARG A 156 22.24 29.25 -46.70
C ARG A 156 20.80 29.79 -46.57
N THR A 157 20.19 30.14 -47.71
CA THR A 157 18.80 30.58 -47.78
C THR A 157 18.00 29.64 -48.67
N THR A 158 16.75 29.40 -48.33
CA THR A 158 15.79 28.68 -49.19
C THR A 158 15.06 29.62 -50.15
N ALA A 159 15.52 30.87 -50.28
CA ALA A 159 14.90 31.86 -51.14
C ALA A 159 15.34 31.65 -52.59
N GLU A 160 14.39 31.69 -53.54
CA GLU A 160 14.71 31.66 -54.97
C GLU A 160 15.63 32.85 -55.34
N PRO A 161 16.76 32.62 -56.03
CA PRO A 161 17.66 33.69 -56.47
C PRO A 161 16.91 34.71 -57.34
N ARG A 162 16.97 35.99 -56.98
CA ARG A 162 16.35 37.06 -57.78
C ARG A 162 17.24 37.39 -58.98
N VAL A 163 16.64 37.42 -60.18
CA VAL A 163 17.32 37.88 -61.39
C VAL A 163 17.59 39.38 -61.27
N ASN A 164 18.86 39.79 -61.29
CA ASN A 164 19.29 41.16 -61.04
C ASN A 164 19.65 41.95 -62.32
N ALA A 165 19.59 41.32 -63.50
CA ALA A 165 19.86 41.95 -64.79
C ALA A 165 18.92 41.42 -65.89
N TYR A 166 18.64 42.24 -66.90
CA TYR A 166 18.02 41.81 -68.15
C TYR A 166 19.01 41.88 -69.31
N ILE A 167 18.71 41.18 -70.40
CA ILE A 167 19.49 41.21 -71.63
C ILE A 167 18.67 42.01 -72.65
N PRO A 168 19.10 43.23 -73.02
CA PRO A 168 18.45 43.99 -74.10
C PRO A 168 18.71 43.32 -75.46
N GLU A 169 17.70 43.27 -76.35
CA GLU A 169 17.85 42.64 -77.67
C GLU A 169 18.75 43.44 -78.63
N ASP A 170 18.87 44.76 -78.43
CA ASP A 170 19.59 45.67 -79.33
C ASP A 170 21.06 45.93 -78.93
N ASP A 171 21.55 45.38 -77.81
CA ASP A 171 22.88 45.73 -77.25
C ASP A 171 23.69 44.49 -76.84
N HIS A 172 24.37 43.88 -77.82
CA HIS A 172 25.44 42.87 -77.73
C HIS A 172 25.31 41.69 -76.72
N GLY A 173 24.13 41.44 -76.14
CA GLY A 173 23.89 40.36 -75.20
C GLY A 173 24.50 40.58 -73.79
N LEU A 174 24.95 41.79 -73.46
CA LEU A 174 25.54 42.07 -72.13
C LEU A 174 24.42 42.28 -71.09
N PRO A 175 24.46 41.59 -69.92
CA PRO A 175 23.46 41.75 -68.88
C PRO A 175 23.50 43.16 -68.30
N LYS A 176 22.38 43.88 -68.40
CA LYS A 176 22.23 45.21 -67.83
C LYS A 176 21.44 45.13 -66.54
N ALA A 177 22.00 45.71 -65.47
CA ALA A 177 21.33 45.73 -64.18
C ALA A 177 19.99 46.48 -64.28
N TYR A 178 18.96 45.93 -63.65
CA TYR A 178 17.72 46.66 -63.46
C TYR A 178 18.03 47.85 -62.54
N GLY A 179 17.93 49.08 -63.08
CA GLY A 179 18.23 50.31 -62.33
C GLY A 179 17.21 50.59 -61.21
N VAL A 180 16.96 51.86 -60.93
CA VAL A 180 16.02 52.30 -59.86
C VAL A 180 14.61 51.70 -60.00
N ASN A 181 14.22 51.32 -61.22
CA ASN A 181 12.90 50.78 -61.56
C ASN A 181 12.94 49.27 -61.81
N ALA A 182 13.55 48.51 -60.89
CA ALA A 182 13.65 47.07 -61.06
C ALA A 182 12.27 46.37 -60.99
N PRO A 183 12.00 45.37 -61.87
CA PRO A 183 10.76 44.63 -61.84
C PRO A 183 10.66 43.86 -60.53
N PHE A 184 9.63 44.17 -59.76
CA PHE A 184 9.33 43.51 -58.51
C PHE A 184 8.33 42.37 -58.77
N LYS A 185 8.70 41.14 -58.39
CA LYS A 185 7.75 40.02 -58.32
C LYS A 185 6.91 40.21 -57.05
N PRO A 186 5.57 40.42 -57.15
CA PRO A 186 4.72 40.57 -55.98
C PRO A 186 4.87 39.36 -55.06
N THR A 187 5.12 39.61 -53.78
CA THR A 187 5.17 38.53 -52.78
C THR A 187 3.78 37.90 -52.70
N ILE A 188 3.70 36.59 -52.93
CA ILE A 188 2.46 35.83 -52.76
C ILE A 188 2.07 35.93 -51.28
N ALA A 189 0.81 36.29 -51.00
CA ALA A 189 0.32 36.47 -49.64
C ALA A 189 0.52 35.19 -48.82
N GLY A 190 1.45 35.22 -47.86
CA GLY A 190 1.76 34.10 -46.98
C GLY A 190 0.67 33.88 -45.93
N SER A 191 0.70 32.72 -45.27
CA SER A 191 -0.25 32.36 -44.19
C SER A 191 -0.32 33.40 -43.06
N THR A 192 0.78 34.13 -42.82
CA THR A 192 0.90 35.18 -41.80
C THR A 192 0.09 36.45 -42.11
N MET A 193 -0.33 36.69 -43.36
CA MET A 193 -1.16 37.85 -43.70
C MET A 193 -2.57 37.81 -43.10
N ARG A 194 -3.03 36.65 -42.60
CA ARG A 194 -4.33 36.50 -41.91
C ARG A 194 -4.43 37.34 -40.63
N HIS A 195 -3.30 37.73 -40.04
CA HIS A 195 -3.24 38.51 -38.80
C HIS A 195 -3.07 40.02 -39.01
N ILE A 196 -2.83 40.47 -40.26
CA ILE A 196 -2.72 41.90 -40.57
C ILE A 196 -4.13 42.47 -40.79
N ARG A 197 -4.63 43.24 -39.83
CA ARG A 197 -5.91 43.98 -39.98
C ARG A 197 -5.66 45.27 -40.77
N LYS A 198 -6.48 45.52 -41.79
CA LYS A 198 -6.44 46.81 -42.50
C LYS A 198 -6.81 47.92 -41.51
N PRO A 199 -6.06 49.04 -41.46
CA PRO A 199 -6.44 50.16 -40.62
C PRO A 199 -7.80 50.70 -41.07
N ASN A 200 -8.67 51.06 -40.12
CA ASN A 200 -9.90 51.75 -40.46
C ASN A 200 -9.54 53.14 -41.02
N PRO A 201 -9.99 53.49 -42.24
CA PRO A 201 -9.77 54.82 -42.76
C PRO A 201 -10.44 55.83 -41.82
N LYS A 202 -9.70 56.85 -41.39
CA LYS A 202 -10.29 57.95 -40.64
C LYS A 202 -11.30 58.65 -41.56
N PRO A 203 -12.50 59.02 -41.07
CA PRO A 203 -13.41 59.84 -41.85
C PRO A 203 -12.69 61.14 -42.21
N ILE A 204 -12.68 61.44 -43.51
CA ILE A 204 -12.22 62.72 -44.00
C ILE A 204 -13.34 63.70 -43.64
N GLU A 205 -13.09 64.61 -42.70
CA GLU A 205 -13.94 65.79 -42.54
C GLU A 205 -13.77 66.62 -43.81
N VAL A 206 -14.87 66.82 -44.53
CA VAL A 206 -14.95 67.72 -45.70
C VAL A 206 -15.18 69.13 -45.20
#